data_AF-A0A7C7L8X6-F1
#
_entry.id   AF-A0A7C7L8X6-F1
#
_cell.length_a   1.000
_cell.length_b   1.000
_cell.length_c   1.000
_cell.angle_alpha   90.00
_cell.angle_beta   90.00
_cell.angle_gamma   90.00
#
_symmetry.space_group_name_H-M   'P 1'
#
loop_
_entity.id
_entity.type
_entity.pdbx_description
1 polymer ?
#
loop_
_entity_poly.entity_id
_entity_poly.type
_entity_poly.pdbx_seq_one_letter_code
_entity_poly.pdbx_strand_id
1 'polypeptide(L)' 'MARYTGPVCRLCRREGMKLFLKGERCYMEKCAIEKRNVPPGHHGKG' A
#
# COMPACT_ATOMS: atom_id res chain seq x y z
N MET A 1 22.61 7.33 -3.23
CA MET A 1 21.56 6.28 -3.21
C MET A 1 20.22 6.97 -3.01
N ALA A 2 19.29 6.88 -3.95
CA ALA A 2 18.00 7.58 -3.86
C ALA A 2 17.01 6.78 -3.00
N ARG A 3 16.50 7.37 -1.92
CA ARG A 3 15.47 6.77 -1.07
C ARG A 3 14.08 7.12 -1.63
N TYR A 4 13.16 6.16 -1.61
CA TYR A 4 11.77 6.39 -2.02
C TYR A 4 11.01 7.16 -0.92
N THR A 5 10.63 8.40 -1.20
CA THR A 5 9.84 9.27 -0.29
C THR A 5 8.35 9.34 -0.66
N GLY A 6 7.93 8.57 -1.66
CA GLY A 6 6.56 8.54 -2.14
C GLY A 6 5.59 7.75 -1.25
N PRO A 7 4.33 7.59 -1.69
CA PRO A 7 3.30 6.89 -0.93
C PRO A 7 3.57 5.39 -0.81
N VAL A 8 4.10 4.95 0.33
CA VAL A 8 4.48 3.54 0.57
C VAL A 8 3.32 2.53 0.52
N CYS A 9 2.09 2.93 0.89
CA CYS A 9 0.93 2.04 0.80
C CYS A 9 0.57 1.69 -0.66
N ARG A 10 1.01 2.51 -1.64
CA ARG A 10 0.86 2.22 -3.06
C ARG A 10 1.69 1.00 -3.46
N LEU A 11 2.88 0.85 -2.87
CA LEU A 11 3.77 -0.28 -3.11
C LEU A 11 3.14 -1.57 -2.61
N CYS A 12 2.65 -1.59 -1.35
CA CYS A 12 1.94 -2.76 -0.82
C CYS A 12 0.79 -3.18 -1.76
N ARG A 13 -0.07 -2.22 -2.16
CA ARG A 13 -1.22 -2.51 -3.05
C ARG A 13 -0.83 -2.99 -4.44
N ARG A 14 0.36 -2.62 -4.94
CA ARG A 14 0.87 -3.08 -6.23
C ARG A 14 1.42 -4.50 -6.13
N GLU A 15 2.08 -4.82 -5.03
CA GLU A 15 2.62 -6.16 -4.74
C GLU A 15 1.56 -7.15 -4.24
N GLY A 16 0.36 -6.70 -3.90
CA GLY A 16 -0.74 -7.55 -3.40
C GLY A 16 -0.50 -8.13 -2.00
N MET A 17 0.53 -7.66 -1.28
CA MET A 17 0.91 -8.16 0.05
C MET A 17 1.29 -7.03 1.01
N LYS A 18 1.22 -7.30 2.33
CA LYS A 18 1.63 -6.35 3.36
C LYS A 18 3.17 -6.29 3.46
N LEU A 19 3.75 -5.19 2.98
CA LEU A 19 5.18 -4.91 3.12
C LEU A 19 5.57 -4.21 4.43
N PHE A 20 4.59 -3.89 5.29
CA PHE A 20 4.77 -3.23 6.60
C PHE A 20 5.59 -1.91 6.60
N LEU A 21 5.70 -1.22 5.46
CA LEU A 21 6.47 0.02 5.29
C LEU A 21 5.93 1.24 6.07
N LYS A 22 4.77 1.11 6.72
CA LYS A 22 4.11 2.18 7.49
C LYS A 22 4.02 1.86 9.00
N GLY A 23 4.70 0.81 9.46
CA GLY A 23 4.74 0.40 10.86
C GLY A 23 3.36 0.07 11.43
N GLU A 24 3.01 0.66 12.57
CA GLU A 24 1.79 0.39 13.34
C GLU A 24 0.50 0.46 12.51
N ARG A 25 0.43 1.39 11.55
CA ARG A 25 -0.76 1.54 10.68
C ARG A 25 -1.01 0.32 9.80
N CYS A 26 -0.01 -0.50 9.52
CA CYS A 26 -0.16 -1.72 8.73
C CYS A 26 -0.84 -2.87 9.50
N TYR A 27 -0.84 -2.82 10.83
CA TYR A 27 -1.52 -3.79 11.70
C TYR A 27 -2.96 -3.39 12.01
N MET A 28 -3.30 -2.11 11.87
CA MET A 28 -4.67 -1.62 12.05
C MET A 28 -5.56 -1.88 10.81
N GLU A 29 -6.87 -1.88 11.02
CA GLU A 29 -7.90 -1.98 9.95
C GLU A 29 -7.88 -0.80 8.97
N LYS A 30 -7.14 0.27 9.29
CA LYS A 30 -6.90 1.42 8.41
C LYS A 30 -5.84 1.14 7.33
N CYS A 31 -5.31 -0.07 7.26
CA CYS A 31 -4.35 -0.49 6.25
C CYS A 31 -4.98 -0.47 4.84
N ALA A 32 -4.22 0.04 3.86
CA ALA A 32 -4.72 0.18 2.49
C ALA A 32 -4.91 -1.16 1.78
N ILE A 33 -4.18 -2.20 2.19
CA ILE A 33 -4.34 -3.58 1.70
C ILE A 33 -5.69 -4.15 2.13
N GLU A 34 -5.99 -4.12 3.43
CA GLU A 34 -7.25 -4.64 3.98
C GLU A 34 -8.47 -3.97 3.34
N LYS A 35 -8.41 -2.65 3.15
CA LYS A 35 -9.54 -1.90 2.56
C LYS A 35 -9.62 -2.02 1.04
N ARG A 36 -8.48 -2.06 0.36
CA ARG A 36 -8.38 -1.92 -1.11
C ARG A 36 -7.21 -2.75 -1.63
N ASN A 37 -7.38 -4.07 -1.63
CA ASN A 37 -6.41 -5.01 -2.23
C ASN A 37 -6.54 -5.05 -3.76
N VAL A 38 -6.53 -3.89 -4.40
CA VAL A 38 -6.50 -3.72 -5.85
C VAL A 38 -5.33 -2.83 -6.23
N PRO A 39 -4.68 -3.10 -7.37
CA PRO A 39 -3.54 -2.31 -7.81
C PRO A 39 -3.91 -0.84 -7.95
N PRO A 40 -2.97 0.08 -7.65
CA PRO A 40 -3.22 1.51 -7.77
C PRO A 40 -3.20 1.96 -9.24
N GLY A 41 -4.16 2.76 -9.66
CA GLY A 41 -4.22 3.37 -10.99
C GLY A 41 -5.64 3.47 -11.53
N HIS A 42 -5.81 4.08 -12.70
CA HIS A 42 -7.13 4.26 -13.30
C HIS A 42 -7.82 2.93 -13.68
N HIS A 43 -7.03 1.92 -14.03
CA HIS A 43 -7.52 0.57 -14.34
C HIS A 43 -7.73 -0.33 -13.11
N GLY A 44 -7.22 0.09 -11.95
CA GLY A 44 -7.42 -0.63 -10.70
C GLY A 44 -8.61 -0.03 -9.98
N LYS A 45 -9.78 -0.68 -10.10
CA LYS A 45 -11.09 -0.33 -9.52
C LYS A 45 -11.10 0.91 -8.61
N GLY A 46 -11.86 1.94 -9.04
CA GLY A 46 -12.07 3.23 -8.38
C GLY A 46 -12.17 3.19 -6.86
#